data_AF-A0A3N0V1D7-F1
#
_entry.id   AF-A0A3N0V1D7-F1
#
_cell.length_a   1.000
_cell.length_b   1.000
_cell.length_c   1.000
_cell.angle_alpha   90.00
_cell.angle_beta   90.00
_cell.angle_gamma   90.00
#
_symmetry.space_group_name_H-M   'P 1'
#
loop_
_entity.id
_entity.type
_entity.pdbx_description
1 polymer ?
#
loop_
_entity_poly.entity_id
_entity_poly.type
_entity_poly.pdbx_seq_one_letter_code
_entity_poly.pdbx_strand_id
1 'polypeptide(L)'
;MPALTLELSPALLAPLAAEGHVFVRAAEFQAQLAALAAPVDAEAFRDSWNRLELDTYMADGGRYRRRRHAVYALSRQRLERLPHQAHWQSRDYNRLNGGVERWFAPIEPEIGSGASLVRVLRYCAAVFGALAPEVREWFTEVHQFRIEARAGEPGQPTPEGMHRDGVDYVLVLLLRRDNIASGTTTIHGPDGRDLGSFTLTEPGDAVLLDDHRVFHGVTPVQPLDPALPAYRDVLVVTLRRHQPVGGTAA
;
A
#
# COMPACT_ATOMS: atom_id res chain seq x y z
N MET A 1 22.50 15.76 -4.08
CA MET A 1 21.27 16.59 -4.01
C MET A 1 20.96 16.84 -2.54
N PRO A 2 20.53 18.04 -2.14
CA PRO A 2 20.16 18.27 -0.74
C PRO A 2 19.06 17.27 -0.35
N ALA A 3 19.10 16.78 0.90
CA ALA A 3 18.03 15.95 1.43
C ALA A 3 16.72 16.76 1.32
N LEU A 4 15.73 16.19 0.64
CA LEU A 4 14.38 16.77 0.60
C LEU A 4 13.84 16.79 2.03
N THR A 5 13.87 17.95 2.67
CA THR A 5 13.20 18.14 3.96
C THR A 5 11.74 18.40 3.65
N LEU A 6 10.93 17.35 3.67
CA LEU A 6 9.49 17.49 3.74
C LEU A 6 9.17 17.99 5.16
N GLU A 7 8.59 19.18 5.27
CA GLU A 7 8.01 19.67 6.53
C GLU A 7 6.77 18.83 6.83
N LEU A 8 6.90 17.90 7.77
CA LEU A 8 5.84 16.99 8.15
C LEU A 8 4.93 17.66 9.18
N SER A 9 3.64 17.73 8.86
CA SER A 9 2.65 18.28 9.77
C SER A 9 2.52 17.43 11.05
N PRO A 10 2.45 18.05 12.24
CA PRO A 10 2.06 17.34 13.46
C PRO A 10 0.71 16.64 13.34
N ALA A 11 -0.21 17.15 12.51
CA ALA A 11 -1.50 16.52 12.26
C ALA A 11 -1.39 15.16 11.52
N LEU A 12 -0.27 14.91 10.84
CA LEU A 12 0.04 13.62 10.23
C LEU A 12 0.75 12.69 11.22
N LEU A 13 1.79 13.20 11.89
CA LEU A 13 2.67 12.37 12.72
C LEU A 13 2.06 12.02 14.09
N ALA A 14 1.33 12.94 14.71
CA ALA A 14 0.80 12.72 16.05
C ALA A 14 -0.24 11.58 16.08
N PRO A 15 -1.22 11.47 15.16
CA PRO A 15 -2.14 10.33 15.14
C PRO A 15 -1.43 9.01 14.82
N LEU A 16 -0.47 8.99 13.89
CA LEU A 16 0.34 7.79 13.66
C LEU A 16 1.09 7.35 14.92
N ALA A 17 1.73 8.28 15.62
CA ALA A 17 2.47 8.01 16.84
C ALA A 17 1.58 7.71 18.05
N ALA A 18 0.33 8.18 18.09
CA ALA A 18 -0.58 7.98 19.23
C ALA A 18 -1.55 6.81 19.02
N GLU A 19 -2.08 6.64 17.82
CA GLU A 19 -3.18 5.74 17.47
C GLU A 19 -2.77 4.66 16.45
N GLY A 20 -1.58 4.75 15.87
CA GLY A 20 -1.07 3.76 14.92
C GLY A 20 -1.67 3.86 13.52
N HIS A 21 -2.49 4.87 13.23
CA HIS A 21 -3.01 5.11 11.89
C HIS A 21 -3.34 6.59 11.66
N VAL A 22 -3.43 6.99 10.39
CA VAL A 22 -4.01 8.27 9.98
C VAL A 22 -4.63 8.16 8.59
N PHE A 23 -5.82 8.71 8.43
CA PHE A 23 -6.46 8.89 7.12
C PHE A 23 -6.15 10.30 6.61
N VAL A 24 -5.56 10.41 5.43
CA VAL A 24 -5.20 11.66 4.77
C VAL A 24 -6.07 11.82 3.53
N ARG A 25 -6.80 12.94 3.46
CA ARG A 25 -7.65 13.27 2.31
C ARG A 25 -6.81 13.62 1.08
N ALA A 26 -7.34 13.36 -0.11
CA ALA A 26 -6.67 13.65 -1.38
C ALA A 26 -6.05 15.05 -1.46
N ALA A 27 -6.81 16.10 -1.12
CA ALA A 27 -6.30 17.48 -1.18
C ALA A 27 -5.07 17.70 -0.29
N GLU A 28 -5.08 17.13 0.92
CA GLU A 28 -3.96 17.25 1.86
C GLU A 28 -2.77 16.41 1.39
N PHE A 29 -3.01 15.16 0.97
CA PHE A 29 -1.96 14.28 0.45
C PHE A 29 -1.27 14.90 -0.77
N GLN A 30 -2.02 15.47 -1.70
CA GLN A 30 -1.48 16.16 -2.87
C GLN A 30 -0.66 17.40 -2.48
N ALA A 31 -1.12 18.19 -1.51
CA ALA A 31 -0.35 19.33 -1.00
C ALA A 31 0.99 18.89 -0.39
N GLN A 32 1.00 17.79 0.38
CA GLN A 32 2.22 17.22 0.96
C GLN A 32 3.17 16.67 -0.13
N LEU A 33 2.65 15.99 -1.15
CA LEU A 33 3.46 15.52 -2.28
C LEU A 33 4.03 16.70 -3.10
N ALA A 34 3.27 17.77 -3.29
CA ALA A 34 3.72 18.95 -4.03
C ALA A 34 4.93 19.64 -3.37
N ALA A 35 5.02 19.60 -2.04
CA ALA A 35 6.16 20.14 -1.28
C ALA A 35 7.49 19.44 -1.59
N LEU A 36 7.49 18.22 -2.14
CA LEU A 36 8.70 17.53 -2.59
C LEU A 36 9.29 18.09 -3.89
N ALA A 37 8.63 19.06 -4.56
CA ALA A 37 9.13 19.86 -5.69
C ALA A 37 9.78 19.10 -6.88
N ALA A 38 9.52 17.81 -7.02
CA ALA A 38 9.95 16.98 -8.15
C ALA A 38 8.95 17.01 -9.35
N PRO A 39 9.31 16.45 -10.52
CA PRO A 39 8.36 16.19 -11.60
C PRO A 39 7.29 15.13 -11.24
N VAL A 40 6.24 15.04 -12.06
CA VAL A 40 5.24 13.96 -12.06
C VAL A 40 4.93 13.50 -13.48
N ASP A 41 4.71 12.20 -13.62
CA ASP A 41 4.24 11.48 -14.80
C ASP A 41 2.85 10.86 -14.53
N ALA A 42 1.95 11.68 -13.98
CA ALA A 42 0.69 11.23 -13.37
C ALA A 42 -0.20 10.38 -14.29
N GLU A 43 -0.26 10.72 -15.58
CA GLU A 43 -1.05 9.98 -16.57
C GLU A 43 -0.50 8.56 -16.78
N ALA A 44 0.78 8.45 -17.15
CA ALA A 44 1.45 7.16 -17.34
C ALA A 44 1.38 6.29 -16.07
N PHE A 45 1.58 6.90 -14.90
CA PHE A 45 1.49 6.23 -13.60
C PHE A 45 0.10 5.64 -13.37
N ARG A 46 -0.96 6.44 -13.54
CA ARG A 46 -2.34 6.01 -13.34
C ARG A 46 -2.78 4.96 -14.38
N ASP A 47 -2.35 5.11 -15.63
CA ASP A 47 -2.75 4.21 -16.71
C ASP A 47 -2.09 2.84 -16.63
N SER A 48 -0.99 2.71 -15.88
CA SER A 48 -0.34 1.42 -15.64
C SER A 48 -1.25 0.39 -14.97
N TRP A 49 -2.29 0.81 -14.23
CA TRP A 49 -3.28 -0.11 -13.64
C TRP A 49 -4.09 -0.88 -14.68
N ASN A 50 -4.20 -0.37 -15.92
CA ASN A 50 -4.88 -1.07 -17.00
C ASN A 50 -4.07 -2.24 -17.57
N ARG A 51 -2.78 -2.38 -17.19
CA ARG A 51 -1.85 -3.42 -17.65
C ARG A 51 -1.44 -4.39 -16.55
N LEU A 52 -2.21 -4.44 -15.45
CA LEU A 52 -2.00 -5.41 -14.38
C LEU A 52 -2.41 -6.82 -14.79
N GLU A 53 -1.65 -7.80 -14.30
CA GLU A 53 -1.87 -9.22 -14.57
C GLU A 53 -2.73 -9.85 -13.49
N LEU A 54 -3.45 -10.91 -13.84
CA LEU A 54 -4.30 -11.65 -12.89
C LEU A 54 -3.44 -12.24 -11.76
N ASP A 55 -3.88 -12.09 -10.51
CA ASP A 55 -3.28 -12.79 -9.37
C ASP A 55 -3.69 -14.27 -9.42
N THR A 56 -2.75 -15.15 -9.73
CA THR A 56 -2.96 -16.60 -9.83
C THR A 56 -2.72 -17.34 -8.51
N TYR A 57 -2.40 -16.62 -7.41
CA TYR A 57 -2.13 -17.20 -6.10
C TYR A 57 -3.32 -17.10 -5.14
N MET A 58 -4.49 -16.69 -5.62
CA MET A 58 -5.73 -16.59 -4.84
C MET A 58 -6.22 -17.97 -4.40
N ALA A 59 -5.98 -18.34 -3.14
CA ALA A 59 -6.32 -19.68 -2.62
C ALA A 59 -7.83 -19.95 -2.49
N ASP A 60 -8.66 -18.90 -2.46
CA ASP A 60 -10.13 -19.01 -2.54
C ASP A 60 -10.64 -19.23 -3.96
N GLY A 61 -9.76 -19.30 -4.96
CA GLY A 61 -10.10 -19.43 -6.37
C GLY A 61 -10.62 -18.14 -7.01
N GLY A 62 -10.59 -17.02 -6.28
CA GLY A 62 -11.06 -15.72 -6.75
C GLY A 62 -10.22 -15.20 -7.93
N ARG A 63 -10.88 -14.56 -8.91
CA ARG A 63 -10.21 -13.90 -10.05
C ARG A 63 -10.41 -12.39 -10.07
N TYR A 64 -10.82 -11.84 -8.93
CA TYR A 64 -11.13 -10.42 -8.77
C TYR A 64 -9.88 -9.55 -8.56
N ARG A 65 -8.68 -10.12 -8.38
CA ARG A 65 -7.47 -9.34 -8.09
C ARG A 65 -6.49 -9.37 -9.25
N ARG A 66 -6.08 -8.21 -9.72
CA ARG A 66 -4.93 -8.02 -10.62
C ARG A 66 -3.83 -7.27 -9.91
N ARG A 67 -2.57 -7.60 -10.17
CA ARG A 67 -1.44 -6.95 -9.51
C ARG A 67 -0.13 -6.97 -10.27
N ARG A 68 0.75 -6.06 -9.85
CA ARG A 68 2.19 -6.05 -10.13
C ARG A 68 2.96 -5.75 -8.85
N HIS A 69 4.24 -6.10 -8.83
CA HIS A 69 5.09 -5.98 -7.64
C HIS A 69 6.51 -5.48 -7.95
N ALA A 70 7.09 -4.69 -7.05
CA ALA A 70 8.50 -4.36 -7.07
C ALA A 70 9.02 -4.17 -5.65
N VAL A 71 10.35 -4.26 -5.52
CA VAL A 71 11.05 -4.11 -4.24
C VAL A 71 12.08 -3.01 -4.35
N TYR A 72 12.23 -2.23 -3.28
CA TYR A 72 13.16 -1.13 -3.18
C TYR A 72 13.90 -1.20 -1.84
N ALA A 73 15.14 -0.72 -1.84
CA ALA A 73 15.80 -0.28 -0.63
C ALA A 73 15.62 1.23 -0.50
N LEU A 74 15.10 1.65 0.65
CA LEU A 74 14.60 3.01 0.86
C LEU A 74 15.16 3.61 2.16
N SER A 75 15.67 4.83 2.07
CA SER A 75 16.02 5.67 3.21
C SER A 75 15.80 7.14 2.85
N ARG A 76 16.07 8.05 3.79
CA ARG A 76 16.02 9.51 3.51
C ARG A 76 16.95 9.91 2.36
N GLN A 77 18.02 9.16 2.13
CA GLN A 77 19.04 9.49 1.13
C GLN A 77 19.04 8.50 -0.05
N ARG A 78 18.66 7.24 0.17
CA ARG A 78 18.67 6.18 -0.84
C ARG A 78 17.26 5.82 -1.30
N LEU A 79 17.11 5.62 -2.60
CA LEU A 79 15.95 4.98 -3.21
C LEU A 79 16.51 4.18 -4.37
N GLU A 80 16.52 2.87 -4.22
CA GLU A 80 17.10 1.97 -5.20
C GLU A 80 16.15 0.80 -5.43
N ARG A 81 15.80 0.56 -6.69
CA ARG A 81 15.00 -0.61 -7.07
C ARG A 81 15.90 -1.85 -6.99
N LEU A 82 15.47 -2.85 -6.21
CA LEU A 82 16.17 -4.13 -6.07
C LEU A 82 15.80 -5.09 -7.22
N PRO A 83 16.59 -6.16 -7.44
CA PRO A 83 16.21 -7.23 -8.34
C PRO A 83 14.80 -7.75 -8.04
N HIS A 84 14.09 -8.18 -9.08
CA HIS A 84 12.78 -8.77 -8.91
C HIS A 84 12.88 -10.03 -8.04
N GLN A 85 11.99 -10.14 -7.07
CA GLN A 85 11.99 -11.21 -6.09
C GLN A 85 10.55 -11.53 -5.67
N ALA A 86 10.35 -12.73 -5.15
CA ALA A 86 9.05 -13.15 -4.63
C ALA A 86 8.58 -12.25 -3.49
N HIS A 87 7.26 -12.08 -3.43
CA HIS A 87 6.59 -11.62 -2.23
C HIS A 87 6.30 -12.82 -1.32
N TRP A 88 6.72 -12.75 -0.06
CA TRP A 88 6.51 -13.81 0.93
C TRP A 88 5.89 -13.23 2.19
N GLN A 89 4.88 -13.92 2.72
CA GLN A 89 4.27 -13.65 4.01
C GLN A 89 4.11 -14.96 4.76
N SER A 90 4.32 -14.95 6.09
CA SER A 90 3.99 -16.11 6.92
C SER A 90 2.47 -16.32 6.95
N ARG A 91 2.04 -17.53 7.33
CA ARG A 91 0.62 -17.83 7.54
C ARG A 91 0.00 -17.07 8.72
N ASP A 92 0.83 -16.58 9.65
CA ASP A 92 0.37 -15.79 10.80
C ASP A 92 -0.20 -14.45 10.34
N TYR A 93 0.40 -13.86 9.30
CA TYR A 93 -0.03 -12.58 8.72
C TYR A 93 -1.00 -12.75 7.55
N ASN A 94 -0.75 -13.73 6.67
CA ASN A 94 -1.62 -14.00 5.53
C ASN A 94 -2.17 -15.43 5.61
N ARG A 95 -3.32 -15.59 6.28
CA ARG A 95 -3.97 -16.91 6.44
C ARG A 95 -4.40 -17.52 5.11
N LEU A 96 -4.77 -16.69 4.13
CA LEU A 96 -5.27 -17.15 2.83
C LEU A 96 -4.14 -17.62 1.90
N ASN A 97 -3.08 -16.81 1.77
CA ASN A 97 -2.06 -16.97 0.73
C ASN A 97 -0.63 -17.13 1.29
N GLY A 98 -0.45 -17.20 2.62
CA GLY A 98 0.85 -17.25 3.28
C GLY A 98 1.51 -18.62 3.27
N GLY A 99 2.82 -18.63 3.53
CA GLY A 99 3.66 -19.83 3.59
C GLY A 99 4.20 -20.30 2.24
N VAL A 100 4.01 -19.53 1.17
CA VAL A 100 4.58 -19.78 -0.16
C VAL A 100 5.19 -18.50 -0.73
N GLU A 101 6.26 -18.66 -1.51
CA GLU A 101 6.81 -17.56 -2.31
C GLU A 101 5.90 -17.29 -3.51
N ARG A 102 5.49 -16.03 -3.69
CA ARG A 102 4.60 -15.63 -4.78
C ARG A 102 5.33 -14.68 -5.73
N TRP A 103 5.63 -15.19 -6.92
CA TRP A 103 6.24 -14.42 -8.00
C TRP A 103 5.13 -13.74 -8.81
N PHE A 104 4.94 -12.45 -8.60
CA PHE A 104 3.99 -11.64 -9.37
C PHE A 104 4.70 -10.93 -10.51
N ALA A 105 3.95 -10.51 -11.53
CA ALA A 105 4.51 -9.71 -12.60
C ALA A 105 5.19 -8.44 -12.07
N PRO A 106 6.38 -8.07 -12.56
CA PRO A 106 7.08 -6.89 -12.07
C PRO A 106 6.32 -5.61 -12.43
N ILE A 107 6.39 -4.58 -11.58
CA ILE A 107 6.02 -3.22 -11.99
C ILE A 107 6.88 -2.84 -13.21
N GLU A 108 6.25 -2.30 -14.25
CA GLU A 108 6.90 -1.91 -15.50
C GLU A 108 8.12 -1.00 -15.21
N PRO A 109 9.28 -1.18 -15.88
CA PRO A 109 10.49 -0.40 -15.62
C PRO A 109 10.27 1.11 -15.57
N GLU A 110 9.60 1.65 -16.58
CA GLU A 110 9.27 3.06 -16.75
C GLU A 110 8.39 3.60 -15.61
N ILE A 111 7.49 2.77 -15.08
CA ILE A 111 6.64 3.11 -13.93
C ILE A 111 7.44 3.00 -12.62
N GLY A 112 8.28 1.96 -12.52
CA GLY A 112 9.10 1.67 -11.36
C GLY A 112 10.19 2.71 -11.08
N SER A 113 10.66 3.41 -12.11
CA SER A 113 11.56 4.58 -11.99
C SER A 113 10.85 5.91 -12.24
N GLY A 114 9.53 5.89 -12.43
CA GLY A 114 8.72 7.05 -12.78
C GLY A 114 8.65 8.09 -11.67
N ALA A 115 8.46 9.34 -12.06
CA ALA A 115 8.55 10.48 -11.15
C ALA A 115 7.44 10.47 -10.08
N SER A 116 6.24 9.98 -10.43
CA SER A 116 5.11 9.85 -9.49
C SER A 116 5.38 8.80 -8.43
N LEU A 117 5.85 7.61 -8.81
CA LEU A 117 6.16 6.55 -7.85
C LEU A 117 7.32 6.95 -6.94
N VAL A 118 8.40 7.49 -7.51
CA VAL A 118 9.54 8.00 -6.75
C VAL A 118 9.09 9.03 -5.71
N ARG A 119 8.18 9.93 -6.08
CA ARG A 119 7.63 10.94 -5.15
C ARG A 119 6.88 10.30 -3.98
N VAL A 120 6.04 9.30 -4.23
CA VAL A 120 5.33 8.56 -3.17
C VAL A 120 6.32 7.82 -2.27
N LEU A 121 7.34 7.17 -2.83
CA LEU A 121 8.36 6.47 -2.02
C LEU A 121 9.19 7.44 -1.17
N ARG A 122 9.55 8.62 -1.70
CA ARG A 122 10.23 9.66 -0.92
C ARG A 122 9.34 10.22 0.19
N TYR A 123 8.04 10.36 -0.07
CA TYR A 123 7.07 10.70 0.96
C TYR A 123 7.05 9.65 2.09
N CYS A 124 6.95 8.36 1.76
CA CYS A 124 7.03 7.27 2.75
C CYS A 124 8.34 7.31 3.54
N ALA A 125 9.49 7.51 2.88
CA ALA A 125 10.79 7.61 3.53
C ALA A 125 10.88 8.78 4.53
N ALA A 126 10.25 9.91 4.21
CA ALA A 126 10.19 11.07 5.09
C ALA A 126 9.31 10.80 6.31
N VAL A 127 8.06 10.35 6.10
CA VAL A 127 7.08 10.13 7.17
C VAL A 127 7.55 9.02 8.12
N PHE A 128 7.81 7.83 7.61
CA PHE A 128 8.17 6.68 8.44
C PHE A 128 9.59 6.80 9.01
N GLY A 129 10.49 7.49 8.28
CA GLY A 129 11.81 7.84 8.81
C GLY A 129 11.79 8.93 9.89
N ALA A 130 10.67 9.66 10.08
CA ALA A 130 10.48 10.54 11.22
C ALA A 130 9.92 9.79 12.44
N LEU A 131 9.11 8.75 12.22
CA LEU A 131 8.54 7.91 13.27
C LEU A 131 9.54 6.88 13.83
N ALA A 132 10.45 6.37 13.00
CA ALA A 132 11.49 5.43 13.38
C ALA A 132 12.88 5.91 12.93
N PRO A 133 13.42 6.99 13.54
CA PRO A 133 14.69 7.61 13.14
C PRO A 133 15.92 6.70 13.33
N GLU A 134 15.82 5.65 14.13
CA GLU A 134 16.86 4.65 14.35
C GLU A 134 17.02 3.69 13.16
N VAL A 135 16.00 3.57 12.29
CA VAL A 135 16.05 2.68 11.13
C VAL A 135 16.81 3.34 9.99
N ARG A 136 17.98 2.77 9.67
CA ARG A 136 18.88 3.30 8.64
C ARG A 136 18.39 3.05 7.22
N GLU A 137 17.76 1.91 7.00
CA GLU A 137 17.28 1.46 5.70
C GLU A 137 16.07 0.55 5.84
N TRP A 138 15.09 0.80 4.97
CA TRP A 138 13.89 0.00 4.82
C TRP A 138 14.04 -0.93 3.63
N PHE A 139 13.64 -2.18 3.83
CA PHE A 139 13.21 -3.04 2.75
C PHE A 139 11.75 -2.68 2.43
N THR A 140 11.49 -2.23 1.21
CA THR A 140 10.20 -1.69 0.81
C THR A 140 9.61 -2.52 -0.31
N GLU A 141 8.39 -3.01 -0.13
CA GLU A 141 7.63 -3.65 -1.21
C GLU A 141 6.56 -2.68 -1.71
N VAL A 142 6.36 -2.69 -3.03
CA VAL A 142 5.38 -1.88 -3.71
C VAL A 142 4.47 -2.81 -4.47
N HIS A 143 3.17 -2.71 -4.19
CA HIS A 143 2.13 -3.47 -4.86
C HIS A 143 1.17 -2.54 -5.56
N GLN A 144 1.00 -2.75 -6.87
CA GLN A 144 -0.15 -2.21 -7.60
C GLN A 144 -1.27 -3.23 -7.53
N PHE A 145 -2.45 -2.83 -7.09
CA PHE A 145 -3.62 -3.70 -7.02
C PHE A 145 -4.80 -3.08 -7.74
N ARG A 146 -5.48 -3.88 -8.55
CA ARG A 146 -6.85 -3.65 -9.00
C ARG A 146 -7.73 -4.76 -8.43
N ILE A 147 -8.79 -4.38 -7.72
CA ILE A 147 -9.86 -5.26 -7.26
C ILE A 147 -11.06 -5.03 -8.14
N GLU A 148 -11.46 -6.03 -8.92
CA GLU A 148 -12.62 -6.02 -9.80
C GLU A 148 -13.84 -6.60 -9.07
N ALA A 149 -15.02 -6.03 -9.29
CA ALA A 149 -16.29 -6.63 -8.90
C ALA A 149 -17.16 -6.83 -10.14
N ARG A 150 -18.00 -7.86 -10.12
CA ARG A 150 -18.90 -8.22 -11.22
C ARG A 150 -20.29 -8.54 -10.68
N ALA A 151 -21.27 -8.64 -11.57
CA ALA A 151 -22.61 -9.07 -11.20
C ALA A 151 -22.58 -10.43 -10.48
N GLY A 152 -23.01 -10.46 -9.22
CA GLY A 152 -23.00 -11.68 -8.38
C GLY A 152 -21.64 -12.12 -7.84
N GLU A 153 -20.54 -11.42 -8.18
CA GLU A 153 -19.18 -11.74 -7.73
C GLU A 153 -18.55 -10.47 -7.10
N PRO A 154 -18.62 -10.31 -5.77
CA PRO A 154 -18.01 -9.17 -5.10
C PRO A 154 -16.48 -9.22 -5.20
N GLY A 155 -15.84 -8.07 -5.35
CA GLY A 155 -14.39 -7.96 -5.25
C GLY A 155 -13.98 -7.89 -3.77
N GLN A 156 -12.96 -8.66 -3.37
CA GLN A 156 -12.50 -8.70 -1.97
C GLN A 156 -11.12 -8.05 -1.85
N PRO A 157 -10.99 -6.81 -1.34
CA PRO A 157 -9.68 -6.22 -1.17
C PRO A 157 -8.83 -6.96 -0.11
N THR A 158 -9.45 -7.38 0.99
CA THR A 158 -8.83 -8.13 2.10
C THR A 158 -9.59 -9.43 2.35
N PRO A 159 -9.44 -10.45 1.50
CA PRO A 159 -10.21 -11.70 1.61
C PRO A 159 -9.92 -12.50 2.88
N GLU A 160 -8.75 -12.30 3.48
CA GLU A 160 -8.39 -12.81 4.81
C GLU A 160 -9.14 -12.13 5.97
N GLY A 161 -9.83 -11.01 5.71
CA GLY A 161 -10.50 -10.20 6.72
C GLY A 161 -9.56 -9.22 7.43
N MET A 162 -9.83 -8.99 8.71
CA MET A 162 -9.03 -8.12 9.57
C MET A 162 -7.63 -8.72 9.79
N HIS A 163 -6.58 -8.00 9.40
CA HIS A 163 -5.22 -8.52 9.38
C HIS A 163 -4.16 -7.44 9.65
N ARG A 164 -2.90 -7.90 9.67
CA ARG A 164 -1.67 -7.11 9.61
C ARG A 164 -0.84 -7.62 8.46
N ASP A 165 -0.03 -6.75 7.88
CA ASP A 165 0.81 -7.09 6.73
C ASP A 165 2.08 -7.87 7.11
N GLY A 166 2.50 -7.78 8.37
CA GLY A 166 3.75 -8.37 8.88
C GLY A 166 4.96 -7.51 8.62
N VAL A 167 4.78 -6.19 8.65
CA VAL A 167 5.81 -5.17 8.36
C VAL A 167 5.87 -4.13 9.48
N ASP A 168 6.64 -3.06 9.31
CA ASP A 168 6.65 -1.95 10.28
C ASP A 168 5.59 -0.90 9.93
N TYR A 169 5.56 -0.46 8.67
CA TYR A 169 4.66 0.60 8.22
C TYR A 169 4.03 0.30 6.86
N VAL A 170 2.83 0.82 6.66
CA VAL A 170 2.06 0.65 5.42
C VAL A 170 1.49 1.99 4.97
N LEU A 171 1.58 2.26 3.67
CA LEU A 171 0.77 3.26 2.97
C LEU A 171 -0.19 2.52 2.03
N VAL A 172 -1.48 2.83 2.09
CA VAL A 172 -2.46 2.46 1.06
C VAL A 172 -2.99 3.74 0.43
N LEU A 173 -2.72 3.91 -0.86
CA LEU A 173 -3.09 5.09 -1.65
C LEU A 173 -4.14 4.71 -2.70
N LEU A 174 -5.27 5.41 -2.73
CA LEU A 174 -6.29 5.24 -3.77
C LEU A 174 -5.87 5.94 -5.06
N LEU A 175 -5.87 5.20 -6.17
CA LEU A 175 -5.56 5.73 -7.50
C LEU A 175 -6.82 5.96 -8.32
N ARG A 176 -7.77 5.02 -8.22
CA ARG A 176 -9.03 5.08 -8.94
C ARG A 176 -10.05 4.22 -8.24
N ARG A 177 -11.30 4.63 -8.31
CA ARG A 177 -12.46 3.88 -7.91
C ARG A 177 -13.54 4.16 -8.94
N ASP A 178 -14.14 3.11 -9.49
CA ASP A 178 -15.09 3.25 -10.57
C ASP A 178 -16.24 2.25 -10.40
N ASN A 179 -17.47 2.76 -10.49
CA ASN A 179 -18.71 1.97 -10.43
C ASN A 179 -18.80 0.96 -9.27
N ILE A 180 -18.22 1.26 -8.09
CA ILE A 180 -18.31 0.37 -6.92
C ILE A 180 -18.94 1.02 -5.69
N ALA A 181 -19.74 0.25 -4.97
CA ALA A 181 -20.17 0.50 -3.60
C ALA A 181 -19.17 -0.06 -2.57
N SER A 182 -19.25 0.41 -1.31
CA SER A 182 -18.49 -0.11 -0.16
C SER A 182 -16.97 0.07 -0.24
N GLY A 183 -16.12 -0.92 0.09
CA GLY A 183 -14.66 -0.71 0.15
C GLY A 183 -14.24 0.18 1.32
N THR A 184 -14.98 0.10 2.42
CA THR A 184 -14.75 0.83 3.67
C THR A 184 -13.63 0.15 4.43
N THR A 185 -12.60 0.92 4.79
CA THR A 185 -11.54 0.51 5.69
C THR A 185 -12.03 0.58 7.13
N THR A 186 -11.77 -0.46 7.92
CA THR A 186 -11.96 -0.48 9.37
C THR A 186 -10.62 -0.72 10.05
N ILE A 187 -10.39 -0.04 11.17
CA ILE A 187 -9.14 -0.12 11.94
C ILE A 187 -9.48 -0.61 13.35
N HIS A 188 -8.76 -1.63 13.82
CA HIS A 188 -8.97 -2.21 15.14
C HIS A 188 -7.68 -2.24 15.95
N GLY A 189 -7.80 -2.07 17.27
CA GLY A 189 -6.69 -2.28 18.19
C GLY A 189 -6.36 -3.77 18.36
N PRO A 190 -5.22 -4.11 18.98
CA PRO A 190 -4.82 -5.51 19.20
C PRO A 190 -5.76 -6.28 20.14
N ASP A 191 -6.49 -5.56 20.98
CA ASP A 191 -7.55 -6.06 21.87
C ASP A 191 -8.91 -6.22 21.13
N GLY A 192 -8.95 -5.93 19.84
CA GLY A 192 -10.15 -6.03 19.00
C GLY A 192 -11.05 -4.79 19.03
N ARG A 193 -10.71 -3.75 19.81
CA ARG A 193 -11.50 -2.51 19.88
C ARG A 193 -11.59 -1.83 18.51
N ASP A 194 -12.76 -1.29 18.16
CA ASP A 194 -12.90 -0.43 16.99
C ASP A 194 -12.19 0.90 17.25
N LEU A 195 -11.29 1.28 16.33
CA LEU A 195 -10.54 2.54 16.35
C LEU A 195 -11.04 3.52 15.29
N GLY A 196 -11.95 3.10 14.41
CA GLY A 196 -12.54 3.94 13.40
C GLY A 196 -12.72 3.25 12.06
N SER A 197 -13.52 3.90 11.21
CA SER A 197 -13.74 3.47 9.83
C SER A 197 -13.85 4.68 8.90
N PHE A 198 -13.41 4.47 7.66
CA PHE A 198 -13.48 5.48 6.60
C PHE A 198 -13.44 4.79 5.24
N THR A 199 -13.88 5.47 4.21
CA THR A 199 -13.80 4.96 2.83
C THR A 199 -12.90 5.89 2.02
N LEU A 200 -11.92 5.34 1.32
CA LEU A 200 -11.15 6.09 0.33
C LEU A 200 -12.07 6.29 -0.89
N THR A 201 -12.43 7.54 -1.16
CA THR A 201 -13.40 7.89 -2.21
C THR A 201 -12.76 8.66 -3.36
N GLU A 202 -11.79 9.52 -3.07
CA GLU A 202 -11.16 10.39 -4.06
C GLU A 202 -9.74 9.90 -4.41
N PRO A 203 -9.34 9.89 -5.69
CA PRO A 203 -7.94 9.64 -6.07
C PRO A 203 -6.98 10.55 -5.29
N GLY A 204 -6.03 9.95 -4.58
CA GLY A 204 -5.15 10.64 -3.65
C GLY A 204 -5.52 10.47 -2.17
N ASP A 205 -6.71 9.96 -1.85
CA ASP A 205 -7.03 9.54 -0.49
C ASP A 205 -6.07 8.42 -0.07
N ALA A 206 -5.50 8.54 1.13
CA ALA A 206 -4.49 7.62 1.63
C ALA A 206 -4.72 7.27 3.10
N VAL A 207 -4.40 6.03 3.47
CA VAL A 207 -4.21 5.66 4.88
C VAL A 207 -2.77 5.26 5.09
N LEU A 208 -2.19 5.75 6.19
CA LEU A 208 -0.91 5.29 6.70
C LEU A 208 -1.14 4.52 8.00
N LEU A 209 -0.38 3.44 8.19
CA LEU A 209 -0.52 2.51 9.30
C LEU A 209 0.83 2.21 9.94
N ASP A 210 0.86 2.12 11.27
CA ASP A 210 1.86 1.40 12.05
C ASP A 210 1.34 -0.04 12.26
N ASP A 211 1.89 -0.98 11.49
CA ASP A 211 1.40 -2.36 11.40
C ASP A 211 1.64 -3.16 12.69
N HIS A 212 2.49 -2.66 13.61
CA HIS A 212 2.66 -3.24 14.94
C HIS A 212 1.49 -2.93 15.87
N ARG A 213 0.73 -1.87 15.57
CA ARG A 213 -0.22 -1.28 16.53
C ARG A 213 -1.65 -1.53 16.18
N VAL A 214 -1.98 -1.63 14.90
CA VAL A 214 -3.36 -1.77 14.45
C VAL A 214 -3.55 -3.00 13.60
N PHE A 215 -4.77 -3.50 13.57
CA PHE A 215 -5.27 -4.37 12.52
C PHE A 215 -6.11 -3.54 11.56
N HIS A 216 -6.14 -3.92 10.30
CA HIS A 216 -7.01 -3.28 9.33
C HIS A 216 -7.71 -4.30 8.42
N GLY A 217 -8.86 -3.91 7.89
CA GLY A 217 -9.61 -4.68 6.92
C GLY A 217 -10.40 -3.75 6.00
N VAL A 218 -10.77 -4.25 4.83
CA VAL A 218 -11.57 -3.48 3.87
C VAL A 218 -12.78 -4.31 3.46
N THR A 219 -13.97 -3.71 3.54
CA THR A 219 -15.20 -4.40 3.17
C THR A 219 -15.20 -4.79 1.69
N PRO A 220 -15.91 -5.87 1.31
CA PRO A 220 -16.06 -6.25 -0.09
C PRO A 220 -16.65 -5.08 -0.91
N VAL A 221 -16.25 -5.00 -2.19
CA VAL A 221 -16.79 -4.03 -3.15
C VAL A 221 -17.77 -4.72 -4.09
N GLN A 222 -18.84 -4.01 -4.45
CA GLN A 222 -19.90 -4.51 -5.34
C GLN A 222 -20.16 -3.48 -6.44
N PRO A 223 -20.54 -3.91 -7.67
CA PRO A 223 -20.88 -2.98 -8.72
C PRO A 223 -22.12 -2.15 -8.33
N LEU A 224 -22.09 -0.84 -8.58
CA LEU A 224 -23.28 0.01 -8.48
C LEU A 224 -24.25 -0.27 -9.64
N ASP A 225 -23.70 -0.30 -10.86
CA ASP A 225 -24.36 -0.82 -12.05
C ASP A 225 -23.73 -2.17 -12.44
N PRO A 226 -24.45 -3.30 -12.27
CA PRO A 226 -23.95 -4.63 -12.64
C PRO A 226 -23.60 -4.82 -14.12
N ALA A 227 -24.05 -3.92 -15.01
CA ALA A 227 -23.79 -4.00 -16.44
C ALA A 227 -22.46 -3.33 -16.87
N LEU A 228 -21.84 -2.53 -15.99
CA LEU A 228 -20.61 -1.79 -16.27
C LEU A 228 -19.41 -2.41 -15.53
N PRO A 229 -18.16 -2.24 -16.04
CA PRO A 229 -16.97 -2.57 -15.27
C PRO A 229 -16.98 -1.87 -13.91
N ALA A 230 -16.49 -2.55 -12.87
CA ALA A 230 -16.49 -2.02 -11.51
C ALA A 230 -15.18 -2.41 -10.81
N TYR A 231 -14.42 -1.43 -10.32
CA TYR A 231 -13.11 -1.72 -9.75
C TYR A 231 -12.57 -0.66 -8.78
N ARG A 232 -11.61 -1.09 -7.96
CA ARG A 232 -10.82 -0.28 -7.02
C ARG A 232 -9.34 -0.48 -7.26
N ASP A 233 -8.66 0.62 -7.58
CA ASP A 233 -7.22 0.67 -7.83
C ASP A 233 -6.49 1.30 -6.64
N VAL A 234 -5.56 0.56 -6.04
CA VAL A 234 -4.70 1.06 -4.96
C VAL A 234 -3.24 0.72 -5.19
N LEU A 235 -2.38 1.63 -4.71
CA LEU A 235 -0.97 1.40 -4.50
C LEU A 235 -0.77 1.11 -3.02
N VAL A 236 -0.15 -0.02 -2.71
CA VAL A 236 0.26 -0.36 -1.35
C VAL A 236 1.78 -0.31 -1.29
N VAL A 237 2.32 0.43 -0.32
CA VAL A 237 3.76 0.50 -0.04
C VAL A 237 3.97 0.00 1.38
N THR A 238 4.67 -1.11 1.54
CA THR A 238 5.02 -1.66 2.84
C THR A 238 6.49 -1.43 3.12
N LEU A 239 6.83 -1.08 4.36
CA LEU A 239 8.20 -0.86 4.80
C LEU A 239 8.46 -1.77 5.98
N ARG A 240 9.52 -2.56 5.90
CA ARG A 240 10.07 -3.29 7.03
C ARG A 240 11.54 -2.96 7.21
N ARG A 241 11.99 -2.86 8.45
CA ARG A 241 13.41 -2.65 8.76
C ARG A 241 14.22 -3.75 8.08
N HIS A 242 15.27 -3.36 7.36
CA HIS A 242 16.16 -4.36 6.75
C HIS A 242 16.90 -5.07 7.88
N GLN A 243 16.56 -6.34 8.14
CA GLN A 243 17.35 -7.16 9.04
C GLN A 243 18.70 -7.42 8.37
N PRO A 244 19.84 -7.19 9.05
CA PRO A 244 21.12 -7.57 8.48
C PRO A 244 21.09 -9.07 8.16
N VAL A 245 21.49 -9.43 6.94
CA VAL A 245 21.72 -10.83 6.56
C VAL A 245 22.87 -11.35 7.43
N GLY A 246 22.55 -12.07 8.50
CA GLY A 246 23.57 -12.57 9.43
C GLY A 246 22.99 -13.06 10.75
N GLY A 247 22.51 -14.30 10.74
CA GLY A 247 22.10 -15.01 11.95
C GLY A 247 21.35 -16.27 11.59
N THR A 248 22.07 -17.33 11.24
CA THR A 248 21.55 -18.69 11.31
C THR A 248 20.89 -18.87 12.68
N ALA A 249 19.58 -19.08 12.70
CA ALA A 249 18.93 -19.67 13.87
C ALA A 249 19.49 -21.09 14.00
N ALA A 250 20.30 -21.29 15.03
CA ALA A 250 20.61 -22.61 15.57
C ALA A 250 19.37 -23.18 16.27
#